data_AF-A0A949J8D7-F1
#
_entry.id   AF-A0A949J8D7-F1
#
_cell.length_a   1.000
_cell.length_b   1.000
_cell.length_c   1.000
_cell.angle_alpha   90.00
_cell.angle_beta   90.00
_cell.angle_gamma   90.00
#
_symmetry.space_group_name_H-M   'P 1'
#
loop_
_entity.id
_entity.type
_entity.pdbx_description
1 polymer ?
#
loop_
_entity_poly.entity_id
_entity_poly.type
_entity_poly.pdbx_seq_one_letter_code
_entity_poly.pdbx_strand_id
1 'polypeptide(L)' 'DLDPMAVVVGRIRKINNMLAFTILGHNTMRGAAGASILNAELFKEVS' A
#
# COMPACT_ATOMS: atom_id res chain seq x y z
N ASP A 1 -13.99 10.02 -0.85
CA ASP A 1 -13.21 9.36 -1.92
C ASP A 1 -11.79 9.16 -1.46
N LEU A 2 -11.33 7.91 -1.43
CA LEU A 2 -9.94 7.57 -1.09
C LEU A 2 -9.12 7.48 -2.37
N ASP A 3 -7.85 7.86 -2.28
CA ASP A 3 -6.90 7.70 -3.37
C ASP A 3 -6.76 6.19 -3.72
N PRO A 4 -6.98 5.78 -4.97
CA PRO A 4 -6.82 4.38 -5.39
C PRO A 4 -5.38 3.82 -5.28
N MET A 5 -4.36 4.66 -5.02
CA MET A 5 -3.01 4.24 -4.63
C MET A 5 -2.81 4.03 -3.13
N ALA A 6 -3.78 4.45 -2.30
CA ALA A 6 -3.74 4.25 -0.86
C ALA A 6 -4.03 2.78 -0.50
N VAL A 7 -3.47 2.36 0.63
CA VAL A 7 -3.76 1.08 1.28
C VAL A 7 -4.54 1.37 2.56
N VAL A 8 -5.63 0.66 2.78
CA VAL A 8 -6.46 0.80 3.98
C VAL A 8 -6.12 -0.32 4.96
N VAL A 9 -5.76 0.06 6.18
CA VAL A 9 -5.49 -0.88 7.28
C VAL A 9 -6.63 -0.78 8.29
N GLY A 10 -7.18 -1.92 8.70
CA GLY A 10 -8.27 -1.98 9.66
C GLY A 10 -8.15 -3.17 10.60
N ARG A 11 -9.05 -3.25 11.58
CA ARG A 11 -9.11 -4.33 12.58
C ARG A 11 -7.80 -4.56 13.33
N ILE A 12 -7.05 -3.48 13.55
CA ILE A 12 -5.77 -3.47 14.26
C ILE A 12 -6.01 -3.90 15.71
N ARG A 13 -5.37 -5.00 16.13
CA ARG A 13 -5.49 -5.55 17.49
C ARG A 13 -4.24 -6.34 17.88
N LYS A 14 -3.95 -6.38 19.18
CA LYS A 14 -2.94 -7.26 19.74
C LYS A 14 -3.58 -8.61 20.10
N ILE A 15 -2.96 -9.71 19.70
CA ILE A 15 -3.37 -11.09 20.06
C ILE A 15 -2.16 -11.77 20.68
N ASN A 16 -2.18 -12.02 21.99
CA ASN A 16 -1.01 -12.45 22.77
C ASN A 16 0.18 -11.50 22.52
N ASN A 17 1.30 -12.02 21.99
CA ASN A 17 2.48 -11.25 21.62
C ASN A 17 2.55 -10.90 20.12
N MET A 18 1.44 -10.95 19.40
CA MET A 18 1.37 -10.61 17.97
C MET A 18 0.50 -9.37 17.71
N LEU A 19 0.86 -8.60 16.68
CA LEU A 19 0.01 -7.55 16.10
C LEU A 19 -0.73 -8.14 14.90
N ALA A 20 -2.06 -8.09 14.94
CA ALA A 20 -2.93 -8.57 13.87
C ALA A 20 -3.77 -7.42 13.29
N PHE A 21 -3.90 -7.39 11.97
CA PHE A 21 -4.71 -6.41 11.24
C PHE A 21 -5.17 -7.00 9.91
N THR A 22 -6.08 -6.31 9.24
CA THR A 22 -6.54 -6.63 7.89
C THR A 22 -6.15 -5.48 6.97
N ILE A 23 -5.67 -5.81 5.77
CA ILE A 23 -5.27 -4.84 4.75
C ILE A 23 -6.18 -4.99 3.53
N LEU A 24 -6.64 -3.87 2.98
CA LEU A 24 -7.25 -3.77 1.66
C LEU A 24 -6.41 -2.83 0.79
N GLY A 25 -6.10 -3.29 -0.42
CA GLY A 25 -5.42 -2.49 -1.45
C GLY A 25 -5.90 -2.86 -2.84
N HIS A 26 -5.76 -1.94 -3.79
CA HIS A 26 -6.16 -2.19 -5.18
C HIS A 26 -5.00 -2.83 -5.96
N ASN A 27 -5.14 -4.10 -6.31
CA ASN A 27 -4.05 -4.91 -6.89
C ASN A 27 -3.55 -4.39 -8.23
N THR A 28 -4.42 -3.87 -9.11
CA THR A 28 -3.97 -3.40 -10.44
C THR A 28 -3.46 -1.96 -10.43
N MET A 29 -3.75 -1.19 -9.37
CA MET A 29 -3.21 0.16 -9.16
C MET A 29 -1.96 0.05 -8.30
N ARG A 30 -2.12 -0.04 -6.98
CA ARG A 30 -0.99 -0.11 -6.04
C ARG A 30 -0.14 -1.37 -6.22
N GLY A 31 -0.74 -2.51 -6.57
CA GLY A 31 -0.01 -3.77 -6.71
C GLY A 31 0.63 -4.01 -8.08
N ALA A 32 0.36 -3.15 -9.07
CA ALA A 32 0.87 -3.32 -10.43
C ALA A 32 1.23 -1.97 -11.05
N ALA A 33 0.39 -1.43 -11.94
CA ALA A 33 0.75 -0.30 -12.79
C ALA A 33 1.19 0.95 -12.00
N GLY A 34 0.47 1.27 -10.93
CA GLY A 34 0.78 2.42 -10.08
C GLY A 34 2.10 2.28 -9.32
N ALA A 35 2.47 1.08 -8.86
CA ALA A 35 3.77 0.86 -8.22
C ALA A 35 4.93 1.00 -9.22
N SER A 36 4.78 0.50 -10.45
CA SER A 36 5.81 0.65 -11.49
C SER A 36 6.06 2.11 -11.84
N ILE A 37 4.99 2.91 -11.98
CA ILE A 37 5.10 4.35 -12.27
C ILE A 37 5.76 5.08 -11.10
N LEU A 38 5.28 4.84 -9.86
CA LEU A 38 5.84 5.49 -8.67
C LEU A 38 7.34 5.16 -8.50
N ASN A 39 7.75 3.93 -8.81
CA ASN A 39 9.17 3.55 -8.80
C ASN A 39 9.97 4.26 -9.89
N ALA A 40 9.40 4.47 -11.08
CA ALA A 40 10.06 5.21 -12.16
C ALA A 40 10.22 6.70 -11.82
N GLU A 41 9.19 7.30 -11.20
CA GLU A 41 9.26 8.67 -10.67
C GLU A 41 10.33 8.79 -9.60
N LEU A 42 10.37 7.84 -8.65
CA LEU A 42 11.41 7.81 -7.62
C LEU A 42 12.79 7.67 -8.23
N PHE A 43 12.97 6.78 -9.21
CA PHE A 43 14.26 6.60 -9.90
C PHE A 43 14.74 7.88 -10.58
N LYS A 44 13.83 8.61 -11.24
CA LYS A 44 14.12 9.90 -11.85
C LYS A 44 14.54 10.96 -10.82
N GLU A 45 13.93 10.96 -9.64
CA GLU A 45 14.23 11.94 -8.59
C GLU A 45 15.57 11.69 -7.90
N VAL A 46 15.98 10.42 -7.77
CA VAL A 46 17.25 10.03 -7.11
C VAL A 46 18.45 9.96 -8.06
N SER A 47 18.23 10.08 -9.36
CA SER A 47 19.29 10.11 -10.40
C SER A 47 19.74 11.54 -10.67
#